data_AF-A0AA35R9N6-F1
#
_entry.id   AF-A0AA35R9N6-F1
#
_cell.length_a   1.000
_cell.length_b   1.000
_cell.length_c   1.000
_cell.angle_alpha   90.00
_cell.angle_beta   90.00
_cell.angle_gamma   90.00
#
_symmetry.space_group_name_H-M   'P 1'
#
loop_
_entity.id
_entity.type
_entity.pdbx_description
1 polymer ?
#
loop_
_entity_poly.entity_id
_entity_poly.type
_entity_poly.pdbx_seq_one_letter_code
_entity_poly.pdbx_strand_id
1 'polypeptide(L)'
;MYLRSPPLCSAPAILPPVTLSLSVDTALQRWHNCISVFAHVFLAEGPGGERDNFLNARAGFASRMARFRQQVSQLYDAAMTHREWSSSVSNSLSLKIRRDFLLQDALENMQQLTKFHYSQVRVKFEGEEGSGPGVNRGFFSSLANELKSSDTSKPVLKQVGVLLSEPGKQPEQSGLFAPCPFLPSHSISPSKLTTIREQRRKYFRAVGRFLGLCFWFRYTIPLMVCRHVAKYLLGRDLAWHDLAFYNADLYEGLRRMLQDVQEEKKSEEDFTNTYCCYFEVYNIQWN
;
A
#
# COMPACT_ATOMS: atom_id res chain seq x y z
N MET A 1 -31.39 53.08 -47.90
CA MET A 1 -29.95 53.02 -47.56
C MET A 1 -29.69 51.70 -46.86
N TYR A 2 -29.09 50.74 -47.55
CA TYR A 2 -28.67 49.45 -46.99
C TYR A 2 -27.31 49.63 -46.32
N LEU A 3 -27.20 49.34 -45.02
CA LEU A 3 -25.91 49.29 -44.31
C LEU A 3 -25.29 47.90 -44.52
N ARG A 4 -24.12 47.86 -45.16
CA ARG A 4 -23.32 46.65 -45.40
C ARG A 4 -22.71 46.13 -44.09
N SER A 5 -22.75 44.81 -43.91
CA SER A 5 -21.98 44.07 -42.92
C SER A 5 -20.46 44.20 -43.18
N PRO A 6 -19.60 44.19 -42.14
CA PRO A 6 -18.14 44.16 -42.33
C PRO A 6 -17.68 42.77 -42.83
N PRO A 7 -16.51 42.69 -43.51
CA PRO A 7 -16.01 41.41 -44.01
C PRO A 7 -15.53 40.53 -42.85
N LEU A 8 -15.79 39.23 -42.99
CA LEU A 8 -15.27 38.18 -42.10
C LEU A 8 -13.73 38.22 -42.10
N CYS A 9 -13.13 38.37 -40.92
CA CYS A 9 -11.70 38.19 -40.72
C CYS A 9 -11.27 36.80 -41.23
N SER A 10 -10.33 36.77 -42.18
CA SER A 10 -9.66 35.55 -42.62
C SER A 10 -8.90 34.92 -41.44
N ALA A 11 -9.10 33.61 -41.21
CA ALA A 11 -8.32 32.84 -40.25
C ALA A 11 -6.80 32.96 -40.54
N PRO A 12 -5.93 33.02 -39.51
CA PRO A 12 -4.50 33.08 -39.74
C PRO A 12 -4.02 31.81 -40.43
N ALA A 13 -3.24 31.96 -41.50
CA ALA A 13 -2.59 30.84 -42.17
C ALA A 13 -1.73 30.07 -41.16
N ILE A 14 -2.03 28.78 -40.99
CA ILE A 14 -1.22 27.87 -40.17
C ILE A 14 0.14 27.76 -40.86
N LEU A 15 1.16 28.44 -40.34
CA LEU A 15 2.53 28.29 -40.81
C LEU A 15 2.94 26.81 -40.64
N PRO A 16 3.63 26.21 -41.62
CA PRO A 16 4.15 24.86 -41.45
C PRO A 16 5.06 24.84 -40.22
N PRO A 17 5.03 23.78 -39.40
CA PRO A 17 5.88 23.70 -38.22
C PRO A 17 7.34 23.86 -38.66
N VAL A 18 8.06 24.74 -37.95
CA VAL A 18 9.47 25.13 -38.21
C VAL A 18 10.42 23.93 -38.30
N THR A 19 9.97 22.75 -37.87
CA THR A 19 10.70 21.48 -37.89
C THR A 19 10.85 20.85 -39.27
N LEU A 20 10.05 21.25 -40.29
CA LEU A 20 10.10 20.63 -41.63
C LEU A 20 11.24 21.15 -42.53
N SER A 21 11.94 22.22 -42.14
CA SER A 21 13.04 22.82 -42.92
C SER A 21 14.43 22.55 -42.34
N LEU A 22 14.54 21.76 -41.27
CA LEU A 22 15.80 21.48 -40.59
C LEU A 22 16.41 20.16 -41.07
N SER A 23 17.73 20.11 -41.24
CA SER A 23 18.41 18.82 -41.38
C SER A 23 18.27 18.00 -40.10
N VAL A 24 18.29 16.66 -40.23
CA VAL A 24 18.17 15.72 -39.10
C VAL A 24 19.19 16.04 -38.01
N ASP A 25 20.44 16.30 -38.38
CA ASP A 25 21.51 16.67 -37.43
C ASP A 25 21.21 17.98 -36.70
N THR A 26 20.66 18.97 -37.40
CA THR A 26 20.29 20.25 -36.78
C THR A 26 19.11 20.09 -35.83
N ALA A 27 18.13 19.26 -36.19
CA ALA A 27 16.99 18.95 -35.34
C ALA A 27 17.43 18.18 -34.07
N LEU A 28 18.32 17.20 -34.22
CA LEU A 28 18.90 16.45 -33.11
C LEU A 28 19.75 17.32 -32.20
N GLN A 29 20.58 18.19 -32.77
CA GLN A 29 21.40 19.13 -31.99
C GLN A 29 20.52 20.12 -31.20
N ARG A 30 19.44 20.62 -31.81
CA ARG A 30 18.48 21.51 -31.14
C ARG A 30 17.71 20.78 -30.05
N TRP A 31 17.27 19.55 -30.30
CA TRP A 31 16.63 18.70 -29.29
C TRP A 31 17.58 18.44 -28.11
N HIS A 32 18.83 18.05 -28.38
CA HIS A 32 19.86 17.87 -27.36
C HIS A 32 20.05 19.14 -26.54
N ASN A 33 20.23 20.29 -27.19
CA ASN A 33 20.40 21.57 -26.48
C ASN A 33 19.16 21.95 -25.65
N CYS A 34 17.95 21.73 -26.16
CA CYS A 34 16.72 21.96 -25.40
C CYS A 34 16.64 21.06 -24.16
N ILE A 35 16.99 19.77 -24.28
CA ILE A 35 17.02 18.84 -23.16
C ILE A 35 18.12 19.21 -22.17
N SER A 36 19.32 19.60 -22.63
CA SER A 36 20.42 20.02 -21.77
C SER A 36 20.07 21.29 -20.99
N VAL A 37 19.51 22.30 -21.65
CA VAL A 37 19.07 23.54 -20.99
C VAL A 37 17.91 23.27 -20.04
N PHE A 38 16.91 22.48 -20.46
CA PHE A 38 15.82 22.07 -19.59
C PHE A 38 16.35 21.32 -18.36
N ALA A 39 17.24 20.35 -18.52
CA ALA A 39 17.81 19.59 -17.40
C ALA A 39 18.62 20.49 -16.47
N HIS A 40 19.42 21.42 -17.01
CA HIS A 40 20.22 22.33 -16.20
C HIS A 40 19.34 23.30 -15.42
N VAL A 41 18.38 23.96 -16.08
CA VAL A 41 17.44 24.89 -15.42
C VAL A 41 16.55 24.13 -14.43
N PHE A 42 16.03 22.97 -14.81
CA PHE A 42 15.16 22.16 -13.95
C PHE A 42 15.89 21.63 -12.72
N LEU A 43 17.14 21.17 -12.84
CA LEU A 43 17.92 20.60 -11.72
C LEU A 43 18.66 21.63 -10.87
N ALA A 44 19.13 22.74 -11.45
CA ALA A 44 19.89 23.76 -10.74
C ALA A 44 19.00 24.84 -10.11
N GLU A 45 17.92 25.25 -10.78
CA GLU A 45 17.10 26.41 -10.36
C GLU A 45 15.58 26.12 -10.33
N GLY A 46 15.16 24.97 -10.86
CA GLY A 46 13.76 24.57 -10.97
C GLY A 46 13.33 23.53 -9.95
N PRO A 47 12.12 22.96 -10.11
CA PRO A 47 11.55 21.96 -9.20
C PRO A 47 12.48 20.76 -8.97
N GLY A 48 13.38 20.48 -9.91
CA GLY A 48 14.38 19.41 -9.83
C GLY A 48 15.40 19.55 -8.69
N GLY A 49 15.66 20.76 -8.20
CA GLY A 49 16.56 21.04 -7.07
C GLY A 49 15.93 20.85 -5.69
N GLU A 50 14.60 20.68 -5.62
CA GLU A 50 13.88 20.46 -4.37
C GLU A 50 14.24 19.10 -3.74
N ARG A 51 14.37 19.05 -2.41
CA ARG A 51 14.74 17.83 -1.65
C ARG A 51 13.84 16.62 -1.95
N ASP A 52 12.62 16.85 -2.40
CA ASP A 52 11.61 15.82 -2.72
C ASP A 52 11.06 15.90 -4.15
N ASN A 53 11.87 16.30 -5.14
CA ASN A 53 11.37 16.37 -6.51
C ASN A 53 11.02 14.99 -7.11
N PHE A 54 10.04 14.97 -8.01
CA PHE A 54 9.54 13.80 -8.74
C PHE A 54 10.63 12.94 -9.41
N LEU A 55 11.65 13.56 -10.02
CA LEU A 55 12.82 12.90 -10.58
C LEU A 55 13.74 12.35 -9.47
N ASN A 56 13.93 13.01 -8.33
CA ASN A 56 14.67 12.42 -7.21
C ASN A 56 13.91 11.24 -6.56
N ALA A 57 12.58 11.33 -6.55
CA ALA A 57 11.69 10.26 -6.14
C ALA A 57 11.78 9.04 -7.07
N ARG A 58 11.87 9.23 -8.40
CA ARG A 58 11.98 8.14 -9.39
C ARG A 58 13.42 7.69 -9.70
N ALA A 59 14.36 8.59 -9.91
CA ALA A 59 15.77 8.31 -10.23
C ALA A 59 16.58 7.76 -9.04
N GLY A 60 16.08 7.88 -7.81
CA GLY A 60 16.74 7.35 -6.62
C GLY A 60 16.22 5.99 -6.12
N PHE A 61 15.13 5.43 -6.66
CA PHE A 61 14.56 4.21 -6.07
C PHE A 61 15.50 3.02 -6.16
N ALA A 62 16.12 2.78 -7.31
CA ALA A 62 17.07 1.68 -7.50
C ALA A 62 18.26 1.82 -6.54
N SER A 63 18.83 3.02 -6.41
CA SER A 63 19.95 3.29 -5.51
C SER A 63 19.56 3.19 -4.03
N ARG A 64 18.39 3.70 -3.63
CA ARG A 64 17.86 3.56 -2.26
C ARG A 64 17.55 2.10 -1.93
N MET A 65 17.00 1.34 -2.87
CA MET A 65 16.74 -0.09 -2.74
C MET A 65 18.04 -0.89 -2.60
N ALA A 66 19.07 -0.57 -3.39
CA ALA A 66 20.39 -1.18 -3.27
C ALA A 66 21.00 -0.93 -1.89
N ARG A 67 20.98 0.32 -1.41
CA ARG A 67 21.44 0.68 -0.04
C ARG A 67 20.65 -0.04 1.04
N PHE A 68 19.32 -0.09 0.91
CA PHE A 68 18.46 -0.82 1.84
C PHE A 68 18.82 -2.31 1.90
N ARG A 69 18.97 -2.99 0.74
CA ARG A 69 19.38 -4.40 0.67
C ARG A 69 20.75 -4.63 1.29
N GLN A 70 21.69 -3.71 1.10
CA GLN A 70 23.01 -3.75 1.72
C GLN A 70 22.91 -3.64 3.25
N GLN A 71 22.19 -2.66 3.78
CA GLN A 71 21.99 -2.48 5.22
C GLN A 71 21.29 -3.67 5.86
N VAL A 72 20.24 -4.21 5.23
CA VAL A 72 19.56 -5.42 5.71
C VAL A 72 20.51 -6.61 5.76
N SER A 73 21.40 -6.74 4.76
CA SER A 73 22.39 -7.82 4.76
C SER A 73 23.43 -7.66 5.86
N GLN A 74 23.93 -6.44 6.09
CA GLN A 74 24.85 -6.15 7.20
C GLN A 74 24.22 -6.47 8.57
N LEU A 75 22.94 -6.12 8.76
CA LEU A 75 22.21 -6.46 9.99
C LEU A 75 22.05 -7.97 10.17
N TYR A 76 21.73 -8.69 9.08
CA TYR A 76 21.64 -10.15 9.10
C TYR A 76 22.99 -10.76 9.49
N ASP A 77 24.07 -10.34 8.85
CA ASP A 77 25.42 -10.83 9.10
C ASP A 77 25.83 -10.54 10.54
N ALA A 78 25.63 -9.31 11.03
CA ALA A 78 25.93 -8.95 12.43
C ALA A 78 25.13 -9.80 13.44
N ALA A 79 23.85 -10.05 13.18
CA ALA A 79 23.01 -10.90 14.01
C ALA A 79 23.44 -12.38 14.00
N MET A 80 24.05 -12.85 12.90
CA MET A 80 24.59 -14.21 12.79
C MET A 80 26.01 -14.32 13.36
N THR A 81 26.90 -13.34 13.15
CA THR A 81 28.29 -13.35 13.63
C THR A 81 28.39 -13.26 15.15
N HIS A 82 27.55 -12.46 15.80
CA HIS A 82 27.51 -12.37 17.27
C HIS A 82 27.05 -13.69 17.95
N ARG A 83 26.74 -14.72 17.14
CA ARG A 83 26.14 -15.98 17.56
C ARG A 83 27.09 -17.17 17.52
N GLU A 84 28.16 -17.12 16.72
CA GLU A 84 29.19 -18.17 16.70
C GLU A 84 29.78 -18.40 18.10
N TRP A 85 29.72 -17.39 18.98
CA TRP A 85 30.18 -17.48 20.36
C TRP A 85 29.19 -18.13 21.35
N SER A 86 27.89 -18.27 21.02
CA SER A 86 26.84 -18.45 22.06
C SER A 86 26.02 -19.75 22.05
N SER A 87 25.99 -20.63 21.03
CA SER A 87 25.41 -22.00 21.18
C SER A 87 25.44 -22.86 19.91
N SER A 88 25.66 -24.17 20.11
CA SER A 88 25.61 -25.25 19.09
C SER A 88 24.20 -25.69 18.66
N VAL A 89 23.13 -24.96 19.01
CA VAL A 89 21.74 -25.39 18.73
C VAL A 89 21.23 -24.81 17.40
N SER A 90 20.78 -25.70 16.52
CA SER A 90 20.15 -25.35 15.24
C SER A 90 18.97 -24.41 15.44
N ASN A 91 19.03 -23.24 14.81
CA ASN A 91 17.96 -22.23 14.86
C ASN A 91 17.13 -22.17 13.58
N SER A 92 16.86 -23.35 13.05
CA SER A 92 15.96 -23.51 11.93
C SER A 92 14.53 -23.27 12.41
N LEU A 93 13.86 -22.26 11.87
CA LEU A 93 12.42 -22.10 12.03
C LEU A 93 11.72 -23.21 11.27
N SER A 94 11.19 -24.20 12.00
CA SER A 94 10.46 -25.31 11.40
C SER A 94 8.96 -25.05 11.50
N LEU A 95 8.28 -24.99 10.36
CA LEU A 95 6.84 -24.75 10.27
C LEU A 95 6.17 -26.01 9.73
N LYS A 96 5.26 -26.60 10.52
CA LYS A 96 4.42 -27.73 10.11
C LYS A 96 3.05 -27.19 9.74
N ILE A 97 2.59 -27.47 8.52
CA ILE A 97 1.38 -26.87 7.96
C ILE A 97 0.54 -27.95 7.28
N ARG A 98 -0.76 -28.01 7.55
CA ARG A 98 -1.72 -28.78 6.77
C ARG A 98 -2.24 -27.92 5.63
N ARG A 99 -2.24 -28.44 4.40
CA ARG A 99 -2.63 -27.64 3.21
C ARG A 99 -4.05 -27.10 3.30
N ASP A 100 -4.97 -27.91 3.80
CA ASP A 100 -6.38 -27.53 3.94
C ASP A 100 -6.61 -26.50 5.06
N PHE A 101 -5.68 -26.41 6.02
CA PHE A 101 -5.73 -25.50 7.17
C PHE A 101 -4.60 -24.46 7.14
N LEU A 102 -4.10 -24.14 5.94
CA LEU A 102 -2.89 -23.33 5.73
C LEU A 102 -2.90 -22.03 6.53
N LEU A 103 -4.00 -21.28 6.47
CA LEU A 103 -4.13 -20.00 7.18
C LEU A 103 -4.11 -20.19 8.70
N GLN A 104 -4.84 -21.17 9.21
CA GLN A 104 -4.94 -21.42 10.65
C GLN A 104 -3.58 -21.82 11.22
N ASP A 105 -2.97 -22.86 10.65
CA ASP A 105 -1.69 -23.38 11.12
C ASP A 105 -0.61 -22.30 11.00
N ALA A 106 -0.60 -21.53 9.91
CA ALA A 106 0.34 -20.43 9.76
C ALA A 106 0.17 -19.38 10.86
N LEU A 107 -1.04 -18.88 11.10
CA LEU A 107 -1.28 -17.86 12.12
C LEU A 107 -0.92 -18.35 13.52
N GLU A 108 -1.21 -19.60 13.84
CA GLU A 108 -0.83 -20.22 15.12
C GLU A 108 0.68 -20.33 15.28
N ASN A 109 1.39 -20.86 14.26
CA ASN A 109 2.85 -20.92 14.25
C ASN A 109 3.46 -19.51 14.40
N MET A 110 2.92 -18.51 13.68
CA MET A 110 3.39 -17.12 13.75
C MET A 110 3.17 -16.51 15.14
N GLN A 111 2.12 -16.91 15.87
CA GLN A 111 1.88 -16.45 17.24
C GLN A 111 2.88 -17.02 18.26
N GLN A 112 3.44 -18.19 17.98
CA GLN A 112 4.41 -18.85 18.86
C GLN A 112 5.86 -18.42 18.62
N LEU A 113 6.12 -17.66 17.55
CA LEU A 113 7.47 -17.15 17.26
C LEU A 113 8.03 -16.34 18.43
N THR A 114 9.29 -16.65 18.76
CA THR A 114 10.08 -15.89 19.73
C THR A 114 10.80 -14.74 19.03
N LYS A 115 11.33 -13.78 19.80
CA LYS A 115 12.10 -12.63 19.26
C LYS A 115 13.50 -13.03 18.77
N PHE A 116 13.67 -14.24 18.27
CA PHE A 116 14.96 -14.85 17.97
C PHE A 116 15.29 -14.79 16.46
N HIS A 117 16.58 -14.77 16.13
CA HIS A 117 17.07 -14.60 14.76
C HIS A 117 17.28 -15.94 14.06
N TYR A 118 16.25 -16.43 13.36
CA TYR A 118 16.28 -17.74 12.70
C TYR A 118 17.29 -17.81 11.55
N SER A 119 18.16 -18.82 11.51
CA SER A 119 19.15 -18.92 10.43
C SER A 119 18.52 -19.34 9.10
N GLN A 120 17.50 -20.19 9.16
CA GLN A 120 16.76 -20.68 8.01
C GLN A 120 15.30 -20.93 8.37
N VAL A 121 14.43 -20.97 7.36
CA VAL A 121 13.05 -21.45 7.49
C VAL A 121 12.89 -22.76 6.75
N ARG A 122 12.17 -23.70 7.34
CA ARG A 122 11.82 -24.99 6.76
C ARG A 122 10.34 -25.22 6.93
N VAL A 123 9.59 -25.01 5.85
CA VAL A 123 8.17 -25.35 5.79
C VAL A 123 8.04 -26.81 5.37
N LYS A 124 7.25 -27.57 6.10
CA LYS A 124 6.87 -28.95 5.76
C LYS A 124 5.36 -29.07 5.76
N PHE A 125 4.81 -29.46 4.62
CA PHE A 125 3.40 -29.80 4.52
C PHE A 125 3.16 -31.22 5.03
N GLU A 126 2.11 -31.41 5.82
CA GLU A 126 1.77 -32.72 6.36
C GLU A 126 1.32 -33.67 5.24
N GLY A 127 1.86 -34.89 5.21
CA GLY A 127 1.59 -35.88 4.17
C GLY A 127 2.27 -35.61 2.81
N GLU A 128 2.99 -34.50 2.66
CA GLU A 128 3.70 -34.16 1.41
C GLU A 128 5.22 -34.43 1.54
N GLU A 129 5.81 -34.90 0.44
CA GLU A 129 7.27 -35.01 0.32
C GLU A 129 7.89 -33.65 -0.05
N GLY A 130 8.96 -33.29 0.65
CA GLY A 130 9.74 -32.06 0.37
C GLY A 130 9.65 -31.00 1.47
N SER A 131 10.75 -30.26 1.64
CA SER A 131 10.85 -29.13 2.58
C SER A 131 11.89 -28.09 2.15
N GLY A 132 12.11 -28.01 0.83
CA GLY A 132 13.17 -27.19 0.23
C GLY A 132 12.80 -25.72 0.02
N PRO A 133 13.72 -24.91 -0.53
CA PRO A 133 13.51 -23.48 -0.78
C PRO A 133 12.30 -23.16 -1.66
N GLY A 134 11.95 -24.04 -2.61
CA GLY A 134 10.75 -23.91 -3.43
C GLY A 134 9.47 -23.97 -2.61
N VAL A 135 9.39 -24.91 -1.66
CA VAL A 135 8.26 -25.06 -0.74
C VAL A 135 8.11 -23.83 0.14
N ASN A 136 9.23 -23.30 0.65
CA ASN A 136 9.23 -22.07 1.44
C ASN A 136 8.64 -20.89 0.66
N ARG A 137 9.13 -20.62 -0.56
CA ARG A 137 8.59 -19.54 -1.42
C ARG A 137 7.11 -19.71 -1.73
N GLY A 138 6.70 -20.95 -2.02
CA GLY A 138 5.31 -21.32 -2.24
C GLY A 138 4.43 -21.02 -1.02
N PHE A 139 4.89 -21.37 0.18
CA PHE A 139 4.17 -21.10 1.43
C PHE A 139 3.89 -19.62 1.65
N PHE A 140 4.90 -18.74 1.51
CA PHE A 140 4.69 -17.29 1.70
C PHE A 140 3.66 -16.75 0.70
N SER A 141 3.72 -17.21 -0.56
CA SER A 141 2.79 -16.79 -1.61
C SER A 141 1.36 -17.30 -1.35
N SER A 142 1.21 -18.58 -0.97
CA SER A 142 -0.09 -19.18 -0.65
C SER A 142 -0.74 -18.54 0.56
N LEU A 143 0.02 -18.28 1.63
CA LEU A 143 -0.50 -17.62 2.82
C LEU A 143 -0.99 -16.21 2.52
N ALA A 144 -0.27 -15.48 1.68
CA ALA A 144 -0.70 -14.16 1.26
C ALA A 144 -1.99 -14.19 0.45
N ASN A 145 -2.17 -15.18 -0.41
CA ASN A 145 -3.39 -15.37 -1.17
C ASN A 145 -4.57 -15.73 -0.27
N GLU A 146 -4.38 -16.60 0.73
CA GLU A 146 -5.39 -16.87 1.75
C GLU A 146 -5.77 -15.61 2.53
N LEU A 147 -4.78 -14.80 2.96
CA LEU A 147 -5.02 -13.54 3.66
C LEU A 147 -5.78 -12.50 2.81
N LYS A 148 -5.68 -12.57 1.49
CA LYS A 148 -6.44 -11.73 0.54
C LYS A 148 -7.83 -12.30 0.21
N SER A 149 -8.05 -13.58 0.47
CA SER A 149 -9.27 -14.27 0.07
C SER A 149 -10.46 -13.77 0.88
N SER A 150 -11.56 -13.47 0.18
CA SER A 150 -12.87 -13.21 0.77
C SER A 150 -13.72 -14.47 0.91
N ASP A 151 -13.09 -15.66 0.77
CA ASP A 151 -13.79 -16.94 0.86
C ASP A 151 -14.28 -17.20 2.29
N THR A 152 -15.53 -16.82 2.52
CA THR A 152 -16.21 -17.04 3.79
C THR A 152 -16.51 -18.52 4.04
N SER A 153 -16.33 -19.44 3.09
CA SER A 153 -16.54 -20.87 3.37
C SER A 153 -15.56 -21.41 4.42
N LYS A 154 -14.36 -20.81 4.55
CA LYS A 154 -13.38 -21.22 5.56
C LYS A 154 -13.67 -20.54 6.92
N PRO A 155 -13.85 -21.29 8.00
CA PRO A 155 -14.24 -20.73 9.30
C PRO A 155 -13.20 -19.75 9.88
N VAL A 156 -11.92 -19.99 9.63
CA VAL A 156 -10.85 -19.08 10.05
C VAL A 156 -10.89 -17.78 9.25
N LEU A 157 -11.22 -17.80 7.95
CA LEU A 157 -11.38 -16.57 7.16
C LEU A 157 -12.61 -15.76 7.58
N LYS A 158 -13.71 -16.39 8.03
CA LYS A 158 -14.82 -15.65 8.65
C LYS A 158 -14.37 -14.91 9.90
N GLN A 159 -13.56 -15.54 10.76
CA GLN A 159 -13.05 -14.91 11.98
C GLN A 159 -11.99 -13.85 11.67
N VAL A 160 -11.05 -14.14 10.79
CA VAL A 160 -9.92 -13.27 10.42
C VAL A 160 -10.41 -12.09 9.58
N GLY A 161 -11.24 -12.32 8.57
CA GLY A 161 -11.80 -11.29 7.70
C GLY A 161 -12.57 -10.24 8.49
N VAL A 162 -13.56 -10.66 9.29
CA VAL A 162 -14.34 -9.75 10.17
C VAL A 162 -13.45 -8.98 11.15
N LEU A 163 -12.35 -9.58 11.62
CA LEU A 163 -11.49 -8.96 12.63
C LEU A 163 -10.37 -8.11 12.07
N LEU A 164 -9.97 -8.26 10.81
CA LEU A 164 -8.77 -7.62 10.29
C LEU A 164 -9.03 -6.67 9.14
N SER A 165 -10.11 -6.83 8.39
CA SER A 165 -10.29 -6.10 7.14
C SER A 165 -11.75 -5.88 6.77
N GLU A 166 -12.04 -4.72 6.21
CA GLU A 166 -13.28 -4.52 5.48
C GLU A 166 -13.08 -4.86 4.00
N PRO A 167 -14.09 -5.45 3.33
CA PRO A 167 -14.12 -5.45 1.89
C PRO A 167 -14.22 -4.00 1.43
N GLY A 168 -13.18 -3.52 0.76
CA GLY A 168 -13.18 -2.23 0.06
C GLY A 168 -14.13 -2.26 -1.14
N LYS A 169 -14.40 -1.08 -1.70
CA LYS A 169 -15.26 -0.92 -2.88
C LYS A 169 -14.66 -1.56 -4.14
N GLN A 170 -13.32 -1.63 -4.22
CA GLN A 170 -12.60 -2.28 -5.31
C GLN A 170 -11.83 -3.49 -4.80
N PRO A 171 -11.76 -4.61 -5.55
CA PRO A 171 -11.07 -5.83 -5.11
C PRO A 171 -9.61 -5.61 -4.69
N GLU A 172 -8.92 -4.68 -5.33
CA GLU A 172 -7.53 -4.30 -5.08
C GLU A 172 -7.34 -3.40 -3.85
N GLN A 173 -8.43 -2.83 -3.33
CA GLN A 173 -8.47 -1.99 -2.13
C GLN A 173 -9.08 -2.72 -0.92
N SER A 174 -9.56 -3.96 -1.12
CA SER A 174 -10.18 -4.81 -0.11
C SER A 174 -9.16 -5.67 0.64
N GLY A 175 -9.37 -5.90 1.94
CA GLY A 175 -8.61 -6.88 2.72
C GLY A 175 -7.69 -6.29 3.79
N LEU A 176 -6.71 -7.07 4.25
CA LEU A 176 -5.74 -6.76 5.34
C LEU A 176 -4.91 -5.47 5.13
N PHE A 177 -5.11 -4.83 4.00
CA PHE A 177 -4.43 -3.64 3.55
C PHE A 177 -4.96 -2.37 4.21
N ALA A 178 -6.17 -2.41 4.75
CA ALA A 178 -6.76 -1.36 5.57
C ALA A 178 -7.46 -1.98 6.80
N PRO A 179 -6.82 -1.93 7.99
CA PRO A 179 -7.41 -2.45 9.21
C PRO A 179 -8.81 -1.87 9.45
N CYS A 180 -9.85 -2.72 9.42
CA CYS A 180 -11.23 -2.32 9.71
C CYS A 180 -11.31 -1.69 11.11
N PRO A 181 -11.88 -0.49 11.31
CA PRO A 181 -12.11 0.04 12.65
C PRO A 181 -12.91 -0.94 13.49
N PHE A 182 -12.42 -1.26 14.70
CA PHE A 182 -13.16 -2.19 15.56
C PHE A 182 -14.34 -1.45 16.21
N LEU A 183 -15.51 -1.51 15.57
CA LEU A 183 -16.79 -0.96 16.05
C LEU A 183 -17.62 -2.09 16.69
N PRO A 184 -17.58 -2.26 18.02
CA PRO A 184 -18.37 -3.28 18.69
C PRO A 184 -19.86 -2.90 18.70
N SER A 185 -20.72 -3.85 18.31
CA SER A 185 -22.17 -3.71 18.49
C SER A 185 -22.52 -3.56 19.97
N HIS A 186 -23.48 -2.69 20.29
CA HIS A 186 -24.02 -2.49 21.65
C HIS A 186 -24.57 -3.77 22.29
N SER A 187 -24.84 -4.80 21.49
CA SER A 187 -25.34 -6.11 21.95
C SER A 187 -24.25 -7.04 22.53
N ILE A 188 -22.96 -6.69 22.42
CA ILE A 188 -21.85 -7.58 22.80
C ILE A 188 -21.50 -7.38 24.28
N SER A 189 -21.49 -8.48 25.05
CA SER A 189 -21.09 -8.44 26.46
C SER A 189 -19.61 -8.02 26.64
N PRO A 190 -19.25 -7.36 27.77
CA PRO A 190 -17.88 -6.91 28.02
C PRO A 190 -16.82 -8.01 27.97
N SER A 191 -17.12 -9.21 28.48
CA SER A 191 -16.20 -10.37 28.47
C SER A 191 -15.98 -10.95 27.07
N LYS A 192 -17.00 -10.89 26.21
CA LYS A 192 -16.86 -11.29 24.81
C LYS A 192 -16.05 -10.25 24.03
N LEU A 193 -16.23 -8.97 24.36
CA LEU A 193 -15.49 -7.87 23.75
C LEU A 193 -13.98 -7.93 24.03
N THR A 194 -13.58 -8.24 25.27
CA THR A 194 -12.16 -8.42 25.62
C THR A 194 -11.53 -9.57 24.85
N THR A 195 -12.22 -10.71 24.79
CA THR A 195 -11.79 -11.89 24.04
C THR A 195 -11.55 -11.56 22.57
N ILE A 196 -12.49 -10.85 21.94
CA ILE A 196 -12.38 -10.43 20.53
C ILE A 196 -11.18 -9.49 20.32
N ARG A 197 -10.97 -8.51 21.20
CA ARG A 197 -9.84 -7.58 21.11
C ARG A 197 -8.50 -8.29 21.24
N GLU A 198 -8.39 -9.26 22.14
CA GLU A 198 -7.18 -10.07 22.30
C GLU A 198 -6.90 -10.93 21.07
N GLN A 199 -7.94 -11.59 20.54
CA GLN A 199 -7.83 -12.39 19.34
C GLN A 199 -7.41 -11.55 18.13
N ARG A 200 -8.04 -10.40 17.92
CA ARG A 200 -7.68 -9.42 16.89
C ARG A 200 -6.20 -9.00 17.01
N ARG A 201 -5.73 -8.70 18.22
CA ARG A 201 -4.33 -8.33 18.47
C ARG A 201 -3.37 -9.47 18.14
N LYS A 202 -3.72 -10.71 18.49
CA LYS A 202 -2.91 -11.90 18.17
C LYS A 202 -2.75 -12.08 16.66
N TYR A 203 -3.83 -11.88 15.90
CA TYR A 203 -3.78 -11.95 14.44
C TYR A 203 -2.95 -10.82 13.81
N PHE A 204 -3.11 -9.56 14.22
CA PHE A 204 -2.24 -8.48 13.73
C PHE A 204 -0.76 -8.74 14.04
N ARG A 205 -0.45 -9.27 15.22
CA ARG A 205 0.92 -9.68 15.59
C ARG A 205 1.44 -10.79 14.67
N ALA A 206 0.61 -11.78 14.35
CA ALA A 206 0.96 -12.86 13.44
C ALA A 206 1.24 -12.34 12.02
N VAL A 207 0.39 -11.45 11.49
CA VAL A 207 0.60 -10.79 10.19
C VAL A 207 1.88 -9.95 10.19
N GLY A 208 2.13 -9.17 11.24
CA GLY A 208 3.37 -8.39 11.37
C GLY A 208 4.62 -9.28 11.39
N ARG A 209 4.56 -10.43 12.08
CA ARG A 209 5.65 -11.42 12.09
C ARG A 209 5.84 -12.08 10.73
N PHE A 210 4.77 -12.40 10.02
CA PHE A 210 4.83 -12.90 8.64
C PHE A 210 5.57 -11.90 7.72
N LEU A 211 5.23 -10.60 7.79
CA LEU A 211 5.92 -9.55 7.05
C LEU A 211 7.40 -9.45 7.46
N GLY A 212 7.69 -9.52 8.76
CA GLY A 212 9.05 -9.54 9.29
C GLY A 212 9.88 -10.72 8.78
N LEU A 213 9.30 -11.92 8.71
CA LEU A 213 9.98 -13.10 8.15
C LEU A 213 10.24 -12.96 6.66
N CYS A 214 9.34 -12.30 5.90
CA CYS A 214 9.60 -12.00 4.48
C CYS A 214 10.86 -11.13 4.35
N PHE A 215 10.97 -10.05 5.14
CA PHE A 215 12.17 -9.21 5.14
C PHE A 215 13.43 -9.99 5.58
N TRP A 216 13.31 -10.74 6.67
CA TRP A 216 14.42 -11.48 7.27
C TRP A 216 15.02 -12.53 6.32
N PHE A 217 14.17 -13.31 5.65
CA PHE A 217 14.62 -14.32 4.67
C PHE A 217 14.75 -13.78 3.25
N ARG A 218 14.67 -12.45 3.06
CA ARG A 218 14.79 -11.77 1.76
C ARG A 218 13.77 -12.25 0.71
N TYR A 219 12.58 -12.66 1.16
CA TYR A 219 11.45 -12.91 0.26
C TYR A 219 10.72 -11.59 -0.06
N THR A 220 10.24 -11.47 -1.29
CA THR A 220 9.34 -10.38 -1.67
C THR A 220 8.07 -10.46 -0.85
N ILE A 221 7.63 -9.34 -0.27
CA ILE A 221 6.38 -9.30 0.49
C ILE A 221 5.20 -9.50 -0.48
N PRO A 222 4.44 -10.59 -0.36
CA PRO A 222 3.36 -10.93 -1.29
C PRO A 222 2.03 -10.23 -0.96
N LEU A 223 2.08 -9.08 -0.28
CA LEU A 223 0.94 -8.32 0.24
C LEU A 223 1.04 -6.85 -0.19
N MET A 224 -0.05 -6.29 -0.72
CA MET A 224 -0.15 -4.90 -1.17
C MET A 224 -0.76 -4.00 -0.08
N VAL A 225 0.04 -3.52 0.88
CA VAL A 225 -0.48 -2.63 1.93
C VAL A 225 -1.03 -1.30 1.38
N CYS A 226 -2.16 -0.81 1.94
CA CYS A 226 -2.66 0.51 1.57
C CYS A 226 -1.68 1.61 1.98
N ARG A 227 -1.74 2.74 1.27
CA ARG A 227 -0.82 3.87 1.47
C ARG A 227 -0.75 4.35 2.91
N HIS A 228 -1.90 4.46 3.60
CA HIS A 228 -1.96 4.91 4.99
C HIS A 228 -1.30 3.90 5.95
N VAL A 229 -1.46 2.59 5.73
CA VAL A 229 -0.76 1.55 6.50
C VAL A 229 0.73 1.59 6.25
N ALA A 230 1.14 1.71 4.97
CA ALA A 230 2.55 1.84 4.62
C ALA A 230 3.20 3.07 5.30
N LYS A 231 2.51 4.21 5.29
CA LYS A 231 2.95 5.42 5.99
C LYS A 231 3.09 5.21 7.49
N TYR A 232 2.08 4.59 8.12
CA TYR A 232 2.13 4.27 9.54
C TYR A 232 3.33 3.39 9.90
N LEU A 233 3.57 2.30 9.14
CA LEU A 233 4.72 1.41 9.35
C LEU A 233 6.07 2.12 9.17
N LEU A 234 6.12 3.15 8.31
CA LEU A 234 7.30 3.97 8.06
C LEU A 234 7.43 5.15 9.03
N GLY A 235 6.52 5.32 9.99
CA GLY A 235 6.51 6.46 10.91
C GLY A 235 6.28 7.80 10.21
N ARG A 236 5.51 7.80 9.10
CA ARG A 236 5.18 9.01 8.34
C ARG A 236 3.78 9.50 8.67
N ASP A 237 3.60 10.81 8.62
CA ASP A 237 2.30 11.44 8.86
C ASP A 237 1.27 11.09 7.78
N LEU A 238 0.04 10.85 8.27
CA LEU A 238 -1.14 10.70 7.43
C LEU A 238 -1.64 12.09 7.03
N ALA A 239 -1.96 12.26 5.76
CA ALA A 239 -2.49 13.47 5.18
C ALA A 239 -3.91 13.22 4.66
N TRP A 240 -4.70 14.29 4.57
CA TRP A 240 -6.04 14.29 3.98
C TRP A 240 -6.11 13.54 2.64
N HIS A 241 -5.13 13.79 1.76
CA HIS A 241 -5.04 13.16 0.44
C HIS A 241 -4.82 11.64 0.49
N ASP A 242 -4.34 11.06 1.59
CA ASP A 242 -4.23 9.61 1.71
C ASP A 242 -5.61 8.93 1.72
N LEU A 243 -6.66 9.65 2.13
CA LEU A 243 -8.05 9.16 2.05
C LEU A 243 -8.46 8.92 0.60
N ALA A 244 -8.03 9.74 -0.35
CA ALA A 244 -8.36 9.56 -1.77
C ALA A 244 -7.83 8.23 -2.33
N PHE A 245 -6.70 7.73 -1.81
CA PHE A 245 -6.12 6.43 -2.19
C PHE A 245 -6.77 5.25 -1.47
N TYR A 246 -7.56 5.51 -0.43
CA TYR A 246 -8.26 4.50 0.34
C TYR A 246 -9.74 4.40 -0.05
N ASN A 247 -10.42 5.54 -0.12
CA ASN A 247 -11.82 5.68 -0.51
C ASN A 247 -12.00 7.01 -1.26
N ALA A 248 -11.82 6.96 -2.57
CA ALA A 248 -11.88 8.14 -3.45
C ALA A 248 -13.26 8.82 -3.41
N ASP A 249 -14.33 8.04 -3.30
CA ASP A 249 -15.68 8.57 -3.21
C ASP A 249 -15.82 9.39 -1.92
N LEU A 250 -15.53 8.80 -0.75
CA LEU A 250 -15.64 9.50 0.54
C LEU A 250 -14.79 10.77 0.57
N TYR A 251 -13.57 10.70 0.02
CA TYR A 251 -12.72 11.87 -0.14
C TYR A 251 -13.40 12.97 -0.96
N GLU A 252 -13.94 12.65 -2.13
CA GLU A 252 -14.58 13.65 -3.01
C GLU A 252 -15.88 14.19 -2.42
N GLY A 253 -16.67 13.34 -1.75
CA GLY A 253 -17.89 13.76 -1.05
C GLY A 253 -17.58 14.78 0.05
N LEU A 254 -16.60 14.48 0.91
CA LEU A 254 -16.17 15.40 1.96
C LEU A 254 -15.50 16.67 1.40
N ARG A 255 -14.72 16.55 0.32
CA ARG A 255 -14.10 17.70 -0.35
C ARG A 255 -15.14 18.67 -0.88
N ARG A 256 -16.17 18.16 -1.57
CA ARG A 256 -17.30 18.98 -2.07
C ARG A 256 -18.09 19.61 -0.92
N MET A 257 -18.32 18.87 0.15
CA MET A 257 -18.98 19.40 1.34
C MET A 257 -18.25 20.62 1.91
N LEU A 258 -16.93 20.55 2.06
CA LEU A 258 -16.12 21.68 2.53
C LEU A 258 -16.17 22.88 1.57
N GLN A 259 -16.18 22.63 0.26
CA GLN A 259 -16.30 23.69 -0.76
C GLN A 259 -17.66 24.37 -0.68
N ASP A 260 -18.75 23.62 -0.59
CA ASP A 260 -20.10 24.17 -0.50
C ASP A 260 -20.30 25.03 0.75
N VAL A 261 -19.72 24.62 1.90
CA VAL A 261 -19.72 25.43 3.13
C VAL A 261 -18.97 26.73 2.92
N GLN A 262 -17.79 26.68 2.29
CA GLN A 262 -16.95 27.86 2.08
C GLN A 262 -17.56 28.84 1.08
N GLU A 263 -18.29 28.34 0.09
CA GLU A 263 -18.91 29.15 -0.95
C GLU A 263 -20.29 29.71 -0.56
N GLU A 264 -20.88 29.25 0.56
CA GLU A 264 -22.23 29.65 1.05
C GLU A 264 -23.33 29.55 -0.03
N LYS A 265 -23.15 28.66 -1.01
CA LYS A 265 -24.03 28.55 -2.19
C LYS A 265 -25.30 27.73 -1.97
N LYS A 266 -25.42 27.04 -0.84
CA LYS A 266 -26.53 26.12 -0.54
C LYS A 266 -27.30 26.56 0.70
N SER A 267 -28.62 26.41 0.66
CA SER A 267 -29.45 26.51 1.86
C SER A 267 -29.12 25.37 2.83
N GLU A 268 -29.45 25.53 4.10
CA GLU A 268 -29.25 24.49 5.12
C GLU A 268 -30.02 23.20 4.79
N GLU A 269 -31.23 23.34 4.22
CA GLU A 269 -32.05 22.22 3.77
C GLU A 269 -31.41 21.49 2.57
N ASP A 270 -30.95 22.23 1.56
CA ASP A 270 -30.27 21.64 0.39
C ASP A 270 -28.96 20.96 0.76
N PHE A 271 -28.21 21.56 1.68
CA PHE A 271 -26.97 20.99 2.21
C PHE A 271 -27.25 19.66 2.93
N THR A 272 -28.23 19.67 3.84
CA THR A 272 -28.64 18.47 4.59
C THR A 272 -29.12 17.39 3.65
N ASN A 273 -30.00 17.70 2.69
CA ASN A 273 -30.50 16.72 1.72
C ASN A 273 -29.38 16.13 0.83
N THR A 274 -28.40 16.94 0.43
CA THR A 274 -27.28 16.48 -0.39
C THR A 274 -26.38 15.51 0.38
N TYR A 275 -26.05 15.85 1.63
CA TYR A 275 -24.99 15.17 2.37
C TYR A 275 -25.48 14.13 3.39
N CYS A 276 -26.69 14.24 3.95
CA CYS A 276 -27.25 13.19 4.83
C CYS A 276 -27.33 11.84 4.13
N CYS A 277 -27.91 11.81 2.92
CA CYS A 277 -27.98 10.57 2.12
C CYS A 277 -26.60 10.02 1.78
N TYR A 278 -25.59 10.88 1.66
CA TYR A 278 -24.23 10.48 1.40
C TYR A 278 -23.63 9.72 2.60
N PHE A 279 -23.84 10.19 3.83
CA PHE A 279 -23.25 9.59 5.04
C PHE A 279 -23.99 8.35 5.55
N GLU A 280 -25.29 8.22 5.31
CA GLU A 280 -26.04 6.99 5.63
C GLU A 280 -25.47 5.77 4.89
N VAL A 281 -24.99 5.95 3.65
CA VAL A 281 -24.35 4.89 2.85
C VAL A 281 -23.02 4.42 3.44
N TYR A 282 -22.31 5.27 4.20
CA TYR A 282 -21.03 4.92 4.84
C TYR A 282 -21.16 4.57 6.31
N ASN A 283 -22.39 4.50 6.85
CA ASN A 283 -22.67 4.14 8.24
C ASN A 283 -21.88 4.99 9.26
N ILE A 284 -21.61 6.25 8.90
CA ILE A 284 -20.91 7.21 9.77
C ILE A 284 -21.97 7.80 10.70
N GLN A 285 -22.02 7.35 11.95
CA GLN A 285 -22.90 7.93 12.96
C GLN A 285 -22.31 9.23 13.49
N TRP A 286 -23.10 10.30 13.43
CA TRP A 286 -22.83 11.54 14.15
C TRP A 286 -23.18 11.32 15.63
N ASN A 287 -22.18 11.45 16.51
CA ASN A 287 -22.38 11.60 17.96
C ASN A 287 -22.23 13.06 18.34
#